data_AF-A0A0Q4B0U0-F1
#
_entry.id   AF-A0A0Q4B0U0-F1
#
_cell.length_a   1.000
_cell.length_b   1.000
_cell.length_c   1.000
_cell.angle_alpha   90.00
_cell.angle_beta   90.00
_cell.angle_gamma   90.00
#
_symmetry.space_group_name_H-M   'P 1'
#
loop_
_entity.id
_entity.type
_entity.pdbx_description
1 polymer ?
#
loop_
_entity_poly.entity_id
_entity_poly.type
_entity_poly.pdbx_seq_one_letter_code
_entity_poly.pdbx_strand_id
1 'polypeptide(L)'
;MLIFVRDRDYSGLLRAVQGRKVAVWTCNTCARLCNGIGGTEAAERLAEALRRDGTDVIGVRSVSASCLEDKVCARLEKEPLDEADLLISLACDSGSSCVARLSCKEVINPLITLGRGYLSKDNVPVLTQNGYSEEYARGKDGSDPFV
;
A
#
# COMPACT_ATOMS: atom_id res chain seq x y z
N MET A 1 11.88 9.02 -6.29
CA MET A 1 10.83 8.39 -5.47
C MET A 1 10.36 7.13 -6.19
N LEU A 2 9.78 6.13 -5.51
CA LEU A 2 9.07 5.06 -6.22
C LEU A 2 7.63 5.52 -6.48
N ILE A 3 7.11 5.23 -7.67
CA ILE A 3 5.77 5.56 -8.12
C ILE A 3 4.88 4.32 -8.06
N PHE A 4 3.65 4.51 -7.58
CA PHE A 4 2.68 3.43 -7.42
C PHE A 4 1.32 3.82 -7.98
N VAL A 5 0.56 2.83 -8.39
CA VAL A 5 -0.87 2.89 -8.70
C VAL A 5 -1.57 1.76 -7.94
N ARG A 6 -2.89 1.79 -7.78
CA ARG A 6 -3.60 0.59 -7.28
C ARG A 6 -3.79 -0.42 -8.40
N ASP A 7 -3.71 -1.71 -8.06
CA ASP A 7 -3.98 -2.82 -9.00
C ASP A 7 -5.48 -3.14 -9.14
N ARG A 8 -6.29 -2.66 -8.19
CA ARG A 8 -7.72 -2.94 -8.07
C ARG A 8 -8.46 -1.77 -7.44
N ASP A 9 -9.76 -1.76 -7.63
CA ASP A 9 -10.68 -0.85 -6.96
C ASP A 9 -11.00 -1.33 -5.53
N TYR A 10 -11.71 -0.48 -4.78
CA TYR A 10 -12.12 -0.82 -3.42
C TYR A 10 -13.01 -2.07 -3.37
N SER A 11 -13.92 -2.26 -4.34
CA SER A 11 -14.80 -3.43 -4.39
C SER A 11 -14.01 -4.73 -4.58
N GLY A 12 -12.98 -4.72 -5.43
CA GLY A 12 -12.05 -5.82 -5.63
C GLY A 12 -11.22 -6.13 -4.40
N LEU A 13 -10.79 -5.10 -3.66
CA LEU A 13 -10.13 -5.30 -2.38
C LEU A 13 -11.07 -5.91 -1.33
N LEU A 14 -12.30 -5.38 -1.20
CA LEU A 14 -13.29 -5.87 -0.23
C LEU A 14 -13.60 -7.36 -0.45
N ARG A 15 -13.81 -7.77 -1.72
CA ARG A 15 -13.98 -9.20 -2.07
C ARG A 15 -12.77 -10.05 -1.68
N ALA A 16 -11.56 -9.52 -1.82
CA ALA A 16 -10.33 -10.27 -1.53
C ALA A 16 -10.10 -10.49 -0.02
N VAL A 17 -10.73 -9.69 0.85
CA VAL A 17 -10.56 -9.77 2.31
C VAL A 17 -11.81 -10.24 3.05
N GLN A 18 -12.88 -10.58 2.33
CA GLN A 18 -14.15 -10.96 2.91
C GLN A 18 -14.01 -12.15 3.88
N GLY A 19 -14.51 -11.98 5.11
CA GLY A 19 -14.48 -13.01 6.16
C GLY A 19 -13.11 -13.25 6.79
N ARG A 20 -12.09 -12.42 6.49
CA ARG A 20 -10.76 -12.48 7.10
C ARG A 20 -10.62 -11.46 8.23
N LYS A 21 -9.85 -11.78 9.26
CA LYS A 21 -9.34 -10.80 10.23
C LYS A 21 -8.09 -10.14 9.64
N VAL A 22 -8.12 -8.83 9.42
CA VAL A 22 -7.06 -8.12 8.68
C VAL A 22 -6.41 -7.02 9.51
N ALA A 23 -5.13 -6.76 9.23
CA ALA A 23 -4.47 -5.53 9.66
C ALA A 23 -3.94 -4.77 8.45
N VAL A 24 -3.97 -3.43 8.53
CA VAL A 24 -3.45 -2.57 7.47
C VAL A 24 -2.02 -2.17 7.81
N TRP A 25 -1.09 -2.54 6.95
CA TRP A 25 0.32 -2.13 7.00
C TRP A 25 0.57 -1.04 5.98
N THR A 26 1.30 0.02 6.32
CA THR A 26 1.51 1.14 5.39
C THR A 26 2.93 1.73 5.46
N CYS A 27 3.47 2.08 4.28
CA CYS A 27 4.75 2.77 4.14
C CYS A 27 4.54 4.29 4.15
N ASN A 28 5.20 4.99 5.08
CA ASN A 28 5.05 6.42 5.29
C ASN A 28 6.11 7.28 4.55
N THR A 29 6.80 6.71 3.54
CA THR A 29 7.78 7.42 2.69
C THR A 29 7.27 7.60 1.26
N CYS A 30 7.54 6.67 0.34
CA CYS A 30 7.19 6.89 -1.07
C CYS A 30 5.67 6.74 -1.31
N ALA A 31 5.03 5.74 -0.69
CA ALA A 31 3.61 5.47 -0.92
C ALA A 31 2.71 6.61 -0.43
N ARG A 32 3.08 7.26 0.69
CA ARG A 32 2.44 8.50 1.18
C ARG A 32 2.47 9.62 0.15
N LEU A 33 3.59 9.76 -0.56
CA LEU A 33 3.80 10.86 -1.50
C LEU A 33 3.12 10.64 -2.85
N CYS A 34 2.64 9.43 -3.15
CA CYS A 34 1.88 9.14 -4.35
C CYS A 34 0.39 9.41 -4.09
N ASN A 35 -0.01 10.69 -4.08
CA ASN A 35 -1.38 11.16 -3.84
C ASN A 35 -2.03 10.61 -2.56
N GLY A 36 -1.23 10.35 -1.51
CA GLY A 36 -1.75 9.75 -0.28
C GLY A 36 -2.36 8.37 -0.47
N ILE A 37 -1.85 7.55 -1.42
CA ILE A 37 -2.22 6.13 -1.53
C ILE A 37 -1.77 5.36 -0.28
N GLY A 38 -0.58 5.67 0.24
CA GLY A 38 -0.05 5.11 1.48
C GLY A 38 0.09 6.16 2.59
N GLY A 39 0.88 5.82 3.61
CA GLY A 39 1.01 6.61 4.83
C GLY A 39 -0.14 6.38 5.82
N THR A 40 0.02 6.94 7.02
CA THR A 40 -0.89 6.69 8.15
C THR A 40 -2.33 7.11 7.84
N GLU A 41 -2.53 8.33 7.33
CA GLU A 41 -3.87 8.86 7.08
C GLU A 41 -4.66 8.01 6.08
N ALA A 42 -4.02 7.61 4.97
CA ALA A 42 -4.63 6.76 3.96
C ALA A 42 -5.00 5.38 4.50
N ALA A 43 -4.12 4.80 5.32
CA ALA A 43 -4.34 3.50 5.93
C ALA A 43 -5.47 3.52 6.96
N GLU A 44 -5.59 4.58 7.76
CA GLU A 44 -6.72 4.76 8.69
C GLU A 44 -8.04 4.94 7.93
N ARG A 45 -8.06 5.74 6.84
CA ARG A 45 -9.26 5.86 5.99
C ARG A 45 -9.68 4.52 5.38
N LEU A 46 -8.72 3.74 4.89
CA LEU A 46 -9.00 2.40 4.35
C LEU A 46 -9.53 1.45 5.42
N ALA A 47 -8.89 1.43 6.60
CA ALA A 47 -9.32 0.61 7.72
C ALA A 47 -10.76 0.95 8.15
N GLU A 48 -11.08 2.24 8.25
CA GLU A 48 -12.43 2.69 8.60
C GLU A 48 -13.47 2.30 7.54
N ALA A 49 -13.14 2.44 6.25
CA ALA A 49 -14.03 1.99 5.17
C ALA A 49 -14.28 0.48 5.25
N LEU A 50 -13.22 -0.32 5.38
CA LEU A 50 -13.32 -1.78 5.52
C LEU A 50 -14.15 -2.21 6.74
N ARG A 51 -13.98 -1.55 7.89
CA ARG A 51 -14.80 -1.82 9.10
C ARG A 51 -16.28 -1.51 8.86
N ARG A 52 -16.57 -0.36 8.25
CA ARG A 52 -17.94 0.05 7.91
C ARG A 52 -18.64 -0.97 7.03
N ASP A 53 -17.88 -1.60 6.14
CA ASP A 53 -18.36 -2.61 5.20
C ASP A 53 -18.22 -4.05 5.75
N GLY A 54 -18.01 -4.20 7.06
CA GLY A 54 -18.12 -5.47 7.78
C GLY A 54 -16.84 -6.32 7.85
N THR A 55 -15.67 -5.76 7.49
CA THR A 55 -14.38 -6.45 7.63
C THR A 55 -13.85 -6.29 9.06
N ASP A 56 -13.33 -7.37 9.66
CA ASP A 56 -12.69 -7.33 10.98
C ASP A 56 -11.26 -6.75 10.86
N VAL A 57 -11.14 -5.42 10.96
CA VAL A 57 -9.84 -4.72 10.90
C VAL A 57 -9.31 -4.48 12.30
N ILE A 58 -8.31 -5.26 12.70
CA ILE A 58 -7.77 -5.25 14.07
C ILE A 58 -6.76 -4.13 14.33
N GLY A 59 -6.21 -3.51 13.29
CA GLY A 59 -5.30 -2.39 13.49
C GLY A 59 -4.65 -1.84 12.23
N VAL A 60 -4.02 -0.67 12.41
CA VAL A 60 -3.24 0.02 11.38
C VAL A 60 -1.80 0.21 11.86
N ARG A 61 -0.84 -0.06 10.99
CA ARG A 61 0.60 -0.04 11.32
C ARG A 61 1.37 0.70 10.26
N SER A 62 1.86 1.87 10.67
CA SER A 62 2.67 2.73 9.84
C SER A 62 4.16 2.52 10.13
N VAL A 63 4.93 2.32 9.09
CA VAL A 63 6.40 2.22 9.13
C VAL A 63 7.01 3.33 8.28
N SER A 64 8.16 3.86 8.69
CA SER A 64 8.84 4.90 7.91
C SER A 64 9.18 4.41 6.50
N ALA A 65 9.77 3.21 6.38
CA ALA A 65 10.07 2.58 5.10
C ALA A 65 9.94 1.06 5.23
N SER A 66 9.04 0.46 4.45
CA SER A 66 8.84 -1.00 4.48
C SER A 66 9.93 -1.80 3.75
N CYS A 67 10.77 -1.14 2.97
CA CYS A 67 11.92 -1.75 2.30
C CYS A 67 13.18 -1.83 3.18
N LEU A 68 13.11 -1.40 4.44
CA LEU A 68 14.21 -1.49 5.41
C LEU A 68 13.82 -2.46 6.51
N GLU A 69 14.49 -3.61 6.59
CA GLU A 69 14.15 -4.70 7.52
C GLU A 69 14.11 -4.22 8.97
N ASP A 70 15.11 -3.49 9.43
CA ASP A 70 15.16 -2.94 10.79
C ASP A 70 13.91 -2.12 11.15
N LYS A 71 13.36 -1.39 10.17
CA LYS A 71 12.15 -0.59 10.38
C LYS A 71 10.91 -1.46 10.42
N VAL A 72 10.88 -2.55 9.64
CA VAL A 72 9.79 -3.54 9.65
C VAL A 72 9.80 -4.30 10.97
N CYS A 73 10.93 -4.90 11.36
CA CYS A 73 11.06 -5.68 12.60
C CYS A 73 10.64 -4.86 13.83
N ALA A 74 11.10 -3.61 13.94
CA ALA A 74 10.74 -2.69 15.03
C ALA A 74 9.23 -2.37 15.14
N ARG A 75 8.44 -2.76 14.15
CA ARG A 75 6.99 -2.56 14.08
C ARG A 75 6.17 -3.86 14.09
N LEU A 76 6.79 -5.01 13.85
CA LEU A 76 6.12 -6.31 13.85
C LEU A 76 5.81 -6.80 15.26
N GLU A 77 6.73 -6.60 16.22
CA GLU A 77 6.61 -7.05 17.62
C GLU A 77 5.52 -6.32 18.44
N LYS A 78 4.58 -5.62 17.78
CA LYS A 78 3.58 -4.77 18.43
C LYS A 78 2.18 -5.24 18.09
N GLU A 79 1.56 -5.90 19.07
CA GLU A 79 0.11 -6.16 19.17
C GLU A 79 -0.72 -4.99 18.62
N PRO A 80 -1.77 -5.22 17.80
CA PRO A 80 -2.44 -6.51 17.56
C PRO A 80 -2.12 -7.17 16.22
N LEU A 81 -1.01 -6.84 15.54
CA LEU A 81 -0.70 -7.40 14.20
C LEU A 81 -0.67 -8.94 14.18
N ASP A 82 -0.26 -9.54 15.29
CA ASP A 82 -0.04 -10.98 15.39
C ASP A 82 -1.34 -11.78 15.28
N GLU A 83 -2.48 -11.20 15.61
CA GLU A 83 -3.79 -11.84 15.45
C GLU A 83 -4.34 -11.79 14.02
N ALA A 84 -3.76 -11.00 13.10
CA ALA A 84 -4.29 -10.89 11.75
C ALA A 84 -4.04 -12.16 10.94
N ASP A 85 -5.08 -12.62 10.22
CA ASP A 85 -4.97 -13.68 9.21
C ASP A 85 -4.26 -13.18 7.95
N LEU A 86 -4.36 -11.87 7.68
CA LEU A 86 -3.91 -11.25 6.45
C LEU A 86 -3.51 -9.79 6.69
N LEU A 87 -2.40 -9.38 6.09
CA LEU A 87 -1.97 -7.98 6.07
C LEU A 87 -2.32 -7.34 4.72
N ILE A 88 -3.00 -6.19 4.77
CA ILE A 88 -3.18 -5.33 3.60
C ILE A 88 -2.00 -4.34 3.59
N SER A 89 -1.07 -4.51 2.67
CA SER A 89 0.16 -3.72 2.60
C SER A 89 0.05 -2.58 1.60
N LEU A 90 0.04 -1.34 2.07
CA LEU A 90 0.12 -0.12 1.26
C LEU A 90 1.59 0.30 1.12
N ALA A 91 2.36 -0.47 0.34
CA ALA A 91 3.79 -0.26 0.13
C ALA A 91 4.23 -0.59 -1.30
N CYS A 92 5.49 -0.34 -1.63
CA CYS A 92 6.09 -0.86 -2.85
C CYS A 92 6.22 -2.39 -2.80
N ASP A 93 6.40 -3.03 -3.95
CA ASP A 93 6.48 -4.49 -4.06
C ASP A 93 7.62 -5.07 -3.20
N SER A 94 8.78 -4.41 -3.18
CA SER A 94 9.88 -4.78 -2.29
C SER A 94 9.51 -4.64 -0.81
N GLY A 95 8.73 -3.62 -0.45
CA GLY A 95 8.28 -3.39 0.91
C GLY A 95 7.23 -4.41 1.36
N SER A 96 6.27 -4.73 0.51
CA SER A 96 5.25 -5.75 0.79
C SER A 96 5.87 -7.15 0.87
N SER A 97 6.83 -7.47 -0.01
CA SER A 97 7.60 -8.72 0.07
C SER A 97 8.43 -8.82 1.36
N CYS A 98 9.08 -7.72 1.77
CA CYS A 98 9.82 -7.66 3.02
C CYS A 98 8.93 -7.95 4.23
N VAL A 99 7.75 -7.31 4.29
CA VAL A 99 6.76 -7.53 5.36
C VAL A 99 6.24 -8.96 5.35
N ALA A 100 5.92 -9.53 4.18
CA ALA A 100 5.46 -10.91 4.08
C ALA A 100 6.50 -11.89 4.64
N ARG A 101 7.77 -11.70 4.25
CA ARG A 101 8.88 -12.56 4.69
C ARG A 101 9.14 -12.45 6.19
N LEU A 102 9.13 -11.23 6.75
CA LEU A 102 9.49 -11.00 8.15
C LEU A 102 8.34 -11.26 9.13
N SER A 103 7.09 -11.04 8.70
CA SER A 103 5.90 -11.34 9.53
C SER A 103 5.48 -12.81 9.45
N CYS A 104 5.95 -13.55 8.43
CA CYS A 104 5.48 -14.89 8.10
C CYS A 104 3.95 -14.96 7.90
N LYS A 105 3.31 -13.85 7.51
CA LYS A 105 1.87 -13.74 7.27
C LYS A 105 1.57 -13.61 5.78
N GLU A 106 0.36 -13.99 5.41
CA GLU A 106 -0.19 -13.66 4.10
C GLU A 106 -0.29 -12.13 3.95
N VAL A 107 0.22 -11.61 2.83
CA VAL A 107 0.19 -10.18 2.52
C VAL A 107 -0.46 -10.00 1.16
N ILE A 108 -1.47 -9.14 1.08
CA ILE A 108 -1.96 -8.61 -0.19
C ILE A 108 -1.48 -7.17 -0.33
N ASN A 109 -0.98 -6.83 -1.51
CA ASN A 109 -0.61 -5.47 -1.87
C ASN A 109 -1.60 -4.98 -2.93
N PRO A 110 -2.53 -4.07 -2.62
CA PRO A 110 -3.41 -3.50 -3.64
C PRO A 110 -2.70 -2.44 -4.50
N LEU A 111 -1.36 -2.35 -4.45
CA LEU A 111 -0.53 -1.41 -5.19
C LEU A 111 0.41 -2.13 -6.17
N ILE A 112 0.73 -1.47 -7.28
CA ILE A 112 1.76 -1.88 -8.23
C ILE A 112 2.86 -0.83 -8.22
N THR A 113 4.13 -1.24 -8.14
CA THR A 113 5.27 -0.32 -8.33
C THR A 113 5.56 -0.16 -9.82
N LEU A 114 5.35 1.05 -10.35
CA LEU A 114 5.67 1.35 -11.75
C LEU A 114 7.18 1.57 -11.97
N GLY A 115 7.89 2.01 -10.94
CA GLY A 115 9.33 2.23 -10.97
C GLY A 115 9.75 3.51 -10.27
N ARG A 116 10.95 3.99 -10.58
CA ARG A 116 11.47 5.27 -10.07
C ARG A 116 10.85 6.41 -10.86
N GLY A 117 10.59 7.52 -10.18
CA GLY A 117 9.99 8.68 -10.80
C GLY A 117 9.65 9.80 -9.82
N TYR A 118 8.79 10.70 -10.28
CA TYR A 118 8.19 11.80 -9.54
C TYR A 118 6.73 12.04 -10.00
N LEU A 119 5.97 12.82 -9.24
CA LEU A 119 4.67 13.33 -9.68
C LEU A 119 4.87 14.72 -10.28
N SER A 120 4.27 14.98 -11.44
CA SER A 120 4.19 16.32 -12.01
C SER A 120 3.32 17.23 -11.12
N LYS A 121 3.30 18.54 -11.43
CA LYS A 121 2.43 19.51 -10.74
C LYS A 121 0.94 19.13 -10.83
N ASP A 122 0.55 18.42 -11.87
CA ASP A 122 -0.82 17.98 -12.13
C ASP A 122 -1.08 16.56 -11.61
N ASN A 123 -0.23 16.05 -10.72
CA ASN A 123 -0.27 14.71 -10.15
C ASN A 123 -0.18 13.57 -11.19
N VAL A 124 0.39 13.85 -12.36
CA VAL A 124 0.68 12.82 -13.38
C VAL A 124 1.96 12.09 -12.99
N PRO A 125 1.96 10.75 -12.90
CA PRO A 125 3.18 10.01 -12.64
C PRO A 125 4.16 10.12 -13.81
N VAL A 126 5.40 10.51 -13.52
CA VAL A 126 6.50 10.55 -14.48
C VAL A 126 7.54 9.53 -14.05
N LEU A 127 7.77 8.52 -14.88
CA LEU A 127 8.75 7.46 -14.64
C LEU A 127 10.11 7.91 -15.17
N THR A 128 11.17 7.58 -14.45
CA THR A 128 12.55 7.84 -14.84
C THR A 128 13.27 6.51 -15.03
N GLN A 129 13.66 6.22 -16.26
CA GLN A 129 14.45 5.03 -16.63
C GLN A 129 15.66 5.45 -17.47
N ASN A 130 16.84 4.95 -17.10
CA ASN A 130 18.10 5.21 -17.82
C ASN A 130 18.39 6.69 -18.11
N GLY A 131 17.96 7.61 -17.22
CA GLY A 131 18.15 9.05 -17.37
C GLY A 131 17.08 9.77 -18.19
N TYR A 132 16.13 9.04 -18.78
CA TYR A 132 14.99 9.59 -19.50
C TYR A 132 13.75 9.60 -18.62
N SER A 133 12.88 10.58 -18.84
CA SER A 133 11.61 10.72 -18.16
C SER A 133 10.44 10.64 -19.14
N GLU A 134 9.46 9.83 -18.79
CA GLU A 134 8.25 9.61 -19.58
C GLU A 134 7.03 9.67 -18.66
N GLU A 135 5.99 10.36 -19.10
CA GLU A 135 4.71 10.37 -18.42
C GLU A 135 4.06 8.99 -18.52
N TYR A 136 3.56 8.48 -17.41
CA TYR A 136 2.78 7.26 -17.40
C TYR A 136 1.43 7.51 -18.08
N ALA A 137 1.30 7.03 -19.32
CA ALA A 137 0.06 7.12 -20.09
C ALA A 137 -1.03 6.21 -19.50
N ARG A 138 -2.19 6.80 -19.20
CA ARG A 138 -3.34 6.09 -18.63
C ARG A 138 -3.86 4.98 -19.57
N GLY A 139 -4.33 3.88 -18.99
CA GLY A 139 -5.10 2.85 -19.71
C GLY A 139 -6.46 3.38 -20.23
N LYS A 140 -7.00 2.73 -21.27
CA LYS A 140 -8.22 3.14 -22.00
C LYS A 140 -9.53 3.08 -21.19
N ASP A 141 -9.54 2.47 -20.03
CA ASP A 141 -10.74 2.27 -19.19
C ASP A 141 -10.90 3.33 -18.09
N GLY A 142 -9.92 4.22 -17.90
CA GLY A 142 -10.06 5.36 -17.01
C GLY A 142 -10.39 5.00 -15.55
N SER A 143 -10.17 3.75 -15.13
CA SER A 143 -10.35 3.34 -13.74
C SER A 143 -9.21 3.95 -12.93
N ASP A 144 -9.45 5.16 -12.44
CA ASP A 144 -8.52 5.86 -11.58
C ASP A 144 -8.58 5.26 -10.16
N PRO A 145 -7.46 4.79 -9.60
CA PRO A 145 -7.39 4.51 -8.18
C PRO A 145 -7.03 5.73 -7.32
N PHE A 146 -6.90 6.93 -7.89
CA PHE A 146 -6.59 8.20 -7.22
C PHE A 146 -7.81 9.08 -6.92
N VAL A 147 -8.98 8.45 -6.76
CA VAL A 147 -10.07 9.01 -5.93
C VAL A 147 -10.05 8.34 -4.55
#